data_AF-A4TUG8-F1
#
_entry.id   AF-A4TUG8-F1
#
_cell.length_a   1.000
_cell.length_b   1.000
_cell.length_c   1.000
_cell.angle_alpha   90.00
_cell.angle_beta   90.00
_cell.angle_gamma   90.00
#
_symmetry.space_group_name_H-M   'P 1'
#
loop_
_entity.id
_entity.type
_entity.pdbx_description
1 polymer ?
#
loop_
_entity_poly.entity_id
_entity_poly.type
_entity_poly.pdbx_seq_one_letter_code
_entity_poly.pdbx_strand_id
1 'polypeptide(L)'
;MTTASDLPSLAPRPAPRAKGRNVMAVASGKGGVGKTWFSITLAHALSRAGRKVLLFDGDLGLANVDIQLGLMPKPDLGSVVAGRMALNQACVPYP
;
A
#
# COMPACT_ATOMS: atom_id res chain seq x y z
N MET A 1 6.77 -13.85 46.86
CA MET A 1 6.18 -12.51 46.67
C MET A 1 6.89 -11.83 45.52
N THR A 2 6.41 -12.03 44.30
CA THR A 2 6.91 -11.34 43.09
C THR A 2 6.12 -10.05 42.93
N THR A 3 6.81 -8.91 43.01
CA THR A 3 6.22 -7.57 42.89
C THR A 3 5.75 -7.32 41.47
N ALA A 4 4.60 -6.64 41.31
CA ALA A 4 3.93 -6.35 40.05
C ALA A 4 4.67 -5.35 39.12
N SER A 5 5.99 -5.17 39.29
CA SER A 5 6.81 -4.17 38.63
C SER A 5 7.55 -4.65 37.38
N ASP A 6 7.56 -5.96 37.10
CA ASP A 6 8.36 -6.57 36.02
C ASP A 6 7.54 -6.96 34.78
N LEU A 7 6.38 -6.32 34.57
CA LEU A 7 5.64 -6.49 33.31
C LEU A 7 6.22 -5.52 32.26
N PRO A 8 6.71 -6.02 31.10
CA PRO A 8 7.19 -5.14 30.04
C PRO A 8 6.06 -4.19 29.64
N SER A 9 6.36 -2.89 29.67
CA SER A 9 5.45 -1.85 29.18
C SER A 9 5.12 -2.17 27.72
N LEU A 10 3.96 -2.80 27.52
CA LEU A 10 3.41 -3.05 26.20
C LEU A 10 3.30 -1.68 25.53
N ALA A 11 4.08 -1.48 24.45
CA ALA A 11 4.08 -0.26 23.68
C ALA A 11 2.64 0.24 23.50
N PRO A 12 2.38 1.55 23.69
CA PRO A 12 1.03 2.09 23.71
C PRO A 12 0.26 1.59 22.49
N ARG A 13 -0.83 0.87 22.76
CA ARG A 13 -1.70 0.31 21.74
C ARG A 13 -2.07 1.46 20.79
N PRO A 14 -1.73 1.40 19.50
CA PRO A 14 -1.99 2.51 18.60
C PRO A 14 -3.47 2.87 18.68
N ALA A 15 -3.76 4.15 18.88
CA ALA A 15 -5.12 4.65 18.99
C ALA A 15 -5.96 4.12 17.81
N PRO A 16 -7.27 3.84 18.00
CA PRO A 16 -8.13 3.32 16.96
C PRO A 16 -8.01 4.20 15.71
N ARG A 17 -7.34 3.69 14.68
CA ARG A 17 -7.15 4.42 13.42
C ARG A 17 -8.55 4.68 12.88
N ALA A 18 -8.95 5.95 12.78
CA ALA A 18 -10.24 6.31 12.19
C ALA A 18 -10.40 5.54 10.88
N LYS A 19 -11.55 4.85 10.70
CA LYS A 19 -11.87 4.09 9.47
C LYS A 19 -11.37 4.90 8.28
N GLY A 20 -10.41 4.35 7.53
CA GLY A 20 -9.67 5.11 6.52
C GLY A 20 -10.61 5.65 5.46
N ARG A 21 -11.04 6.91 5.60
CA ARG A 21 -12.02 7.58 4.73
C ARG A 21 -11.56 7.71 3.27
N ASN A 22 -10.30 7.36 2.99
CA ASN A 22 -9.60 7.59 1.73
C ASN A 22 -8.92 6.32 1.17
N VAL A 23 -9.48 5.13 1.44
CA VAL A 23 -8.97 3.87 0.88
C VAL A 23 -10.02 3.29 -0.06
N MET A 24 -9.62 3.00 -1.30
CA MET A 24 -10.44 2.36 -2.32
C MET A 24 -9.75 1.07 -2.77
N ALA A 25 -10.51 -0.03 -2.80
CA ALA A 25 -10.04 -1.31 -3.32
C ALA A 25 -10.76 -1.60 -4.63
N VAL A 26 -10.00 -1.86 -5.69
CA VAL A 26 -10.52 -2.26 -7.00
C VAL A 26 -10.28 -3.75 -7.18
N ALA A 27 -11.35 -4.54 -7.21
CA ALA A 27 -11.30 -6.00 -7.27
C ALA A 27 -12.29 -6.57 -8.31
N SER A 28 -12.05 -7.80 -8.76
CA SER A 28 -12.91 -8.53 -9.70
C SER A 28 -12.55 -10.02 -9.66
N GLY A 29 -13.57 -10.88 -9.74
CA GLY A 29 -13.43 -12.34 -9.75
C GLY A 29 -12.96 -12.94 -11.08
N LYS A 30 -12.77 -12.13 -12.14
CA LYS A 30 -12.27 -12.60 -13.44
C LYS A 30 -10.99 -11.89 -13.86
N GLY A 31 -10.11 -12.62 -14.56
CA GLY A 31 -8.93 -12.06 -15.23
C GLY A 31 -9.31 -11.20 -16.43
N GLY A 32 -8.48 -10.21 -16.78
CA GLY A 32 -8.64 -9.44 -18.02
C GLY A 32 -9.74 -8.38 -18.05
N VAL A 33 -10.53 -8.18 -16.98
CA VAL A 33 -11.63 -7.19 -16.96
C VAL A 33 -11.18 -5.72 -16.90
N GLY A 34 -9.88 -5.43 -16.92
CA GLY A 34 -9.36 -4.06 -16.89
C GLY A 34 -9.15 -3.43 -15.51
N LYS A 35 -9.09 -4.22 -14.42
CA LYS A 35 -8.85 -3.71 -13.05
C LYS A 35 -7.65 -2.76 -12.95
N THR A 36 -6.48 -3.22 -13.40
CA THR A 36 -5.22 -2.47 -13.31
C THR A 36 -5.30 -1.16 -14.09
N TRP A 37 -5.86 -1.22 -15.30
CA TRP A 37 -6.07 -0.03 -16.14
C TRP A 37 -7.00 0.98 -15.47
N PHE A 38 -8.12 0.52 -14.91
CA PHE A 38 -9.05 1.38 -14.17
C PHE A 38 -8.38 2.01 -12.93
N SER A 39 -7.63 1.22 -12.15
CA SER A 39 -6.91 1.72 -10.97
C SER A 39 -5.88 2.80 -11.33
N ILE A 40 -5.11 2.59 -12.41
CA ILE A 40 -4.12 3.55 -12.91
C ILE A 40 -4.79 4.85 -13.36
N THR A 41 -5.81 4.75 -14.21
CA THR A 41 -6.51 5.93 -14.76
C THR A 41 -7.24 6.72 -13.66
N LEU A 42 -7.85 6.04 -12.70
CA LEU A 42 -8.47 6.68 -11.53
C LEU A 42 -7.43 7.40 -10.67
N ALA A 43 -6.29 6.75 -10.38
CA ALA A 43 -5.21 7.37 -9.61
C ALA A 43 -4.66 8.63 -10.31
N HIS A 44 -4.48 8.56 -11.63
CA HIS A 44 -4.04 9.70 -12.44
C HIS A 44 -5.06 10.84 -12.43
N ALA A 45 -6.36 10.55 -12.59
CA ALA A 45 -7.41 11.55 -12.54
C ALA A 45 -7.49 12.25 -11.16
N LEU A 46 -7.38 11.49 -10.07
CA LEU A 46 -7.37 12.04 -8.71
C LEU A 46 -6.12 12.90 -8.45
N SER A 47 -4.96 12.47 -8.94
CA SER A 47 -3.71 13.24 -8.87
C SER A 47 -3.83 14.57 -9.62
N ARG A 48 -4.36 14.55 -10.85
CA ARG A 48 -4.65 15.76 -11.65
C ARG A 48 -5.64 16.71 -10.99
N ALA A 49 -6.53 16.19 -10.15
CA ALA A 49 -7.44 16.98 -9.32
C ALA A 49 -6.78 17.52 -8.02
N GLY A 50 -5.46 17.45 -7.90
CA GLY A 50 -4.70 17.96 -6.75
C GLY A 50 -4.75 17.08 -5.50
N ARG A 51 -5.19 15.82 -5.62
CA ARG A 51 -5.21 14.90 -4.48
C ARG A 51 -3.86 14.21 -4.31
N LYS A 52 -3.45 14.00 -3.05
CA LYS A 52 -2.33 13.10 -2.72
C LYS A 52 -2.82 11.66 -2.89
N VAL A 53 -2.29 10.97 -3.89
CA VAL A 53 -2.71 9.62 -4.26
C VAL A 53 -1.54 8.66 -4.08
N LEU A 54 -1.82 7.50 -3.48
CA LEU A 54 -0.93 6.35 -3.47
C LEU A 54 -1.66 5.23 -4.22
N LEU A 55 -1.05 4.74 -5.30
CA LEU A 55 -1.47 3.53 -5.99
C LEU A 55 -0.49 2.42 -5.64
N PHE A 56 -1.01 1.26 -5.27
CA PHE A 56 -0.20 0.05 -5.10
C PHE A 56 -0.95 -1.14 -5.70
N ASP A 57 -0.20 -2.13 -6.18
CA ASP A 57 -0.75 -3.39 -6.63
C ASP A 57 -0.91 -4.35 -5.45
N GLY A 58 -2.13 -4.86 -5.26
CA GLY A 58 -2.42 -5.86 -4.23
C GLY A 58 -2.13 -7.28 -4.68
N ASP A 59 -1.85 -7.50 -5.98
CA ASP A 59 -1.50 -8.80 -6.53
C ASP A 59 0.02 -9.01 -6.43
N LEU A 60 0.49 -9.59 -5.33
CA LEU A 60 1.92 -9.86 -5.11
C LEU A 60 2.49 -10.97 -6.00
N GLY A 61 1.63 -11.76 -6.68
CA GLY A 61 2.06 -12.87 -7.53
C GLY A 61 2.22 -12.46 -9.00
N LEU A 62 1.38 -11.55 -9.47
CA LEU A 62 1.31 -11.11 -10.87
C LEU A 62 1.09 -9.58 -10.95
N ALA A 63 1.82 -8.82 -10.13
CA ALA A 63 1.78 -7.37 -10.14
C ALA A 63 2.00 -6.84 -11.56
N ASN A 64 1.16 -5.90 -11.99
CA ASN A 64 1.15 -5.41 -13.38
C ASN A 64 1.12 -3.88 -13.47
N VAL A 65 1.00 -3.17 -12.33
CA VAL A 65 0.98 -1.70 -12.29
C VAL A 65 2.29 -1.11 -12.82
N ASP A 66 3.42 -1.61 -12.37
CA ASP A 66 4.76 -1.19 -12.81
C ASP A 66 4.97 -1.41 -14.32
N ILE A 67 4.59 -2.59 -14.83
CA ILE A 67 4.63 -2.91 -16.26
C ILE A 67 3.78 -1.93 -17.07
N GLN A 68 2.52 -1.70 -16.67
CA GLN A 68 1.63 -0.79 -17.40
C GLN A 68 2.06 0.68 -17.33
N LEU A 69 2.77 1.07 -16.27
CA LEU A 69 3.32 2.41 -16.11
C LEU A 69 4.74 2.56 -16.69
N GLY A 70 5.35 1.48 -17.20
CA GLY A 70 6.72 1.48 -17.72
C GLY A 70 7.78 1.73 -16.64
N LEU A 71 7.50 1.34 -15.39
CA LEU A 71 8.38 1.53 -14.24
C LEU A 71 9.21 0.28 -13.97
N MET A 72 10.42 0.47 -13.45
CA MET A 72 11.29 -0.60 -12.95
C MET A 72 11.69 -0.31 -11.50
N PRO A 73 10.76 -0.38 -10.55
CA PRO A 73 11.06 -0.09 -9.15
C PRO A 73 12.02 -1.16 -8.60
N LYS A 74 13.11 -0.71 -7.97
CA LYS A 74 14.02 -1.59 -7.22
C LYS A 74 13.42 -2.08 -5.89
N PRO A 75 12.72 -1.23 -5.11
CA PRO A 75 12.02 -1.69 -3.92
C PRO A 75 10.64 -2.26 -4.28
N ASP A 76 10.24 -3.34 -3.61
CA ASP A 76 8.93 -3.96 -3.77
C ASP A 76 8.15 -4.03 -2.44
N LEU A 77 6.84 -4.27 -2.55
CA LEU A 77 5.97 -4.43 -1.39
C LEU A 77 6.30 -5.71 -0.59
N GLY A 78 6.84 -6.74 -1.25
CA GLY A 78 7.25 -7.99 -0.62
C GLY A 78 8.32 -7.79 0.46
N SER A 79 9.28 -6.90 0.22
CA SER A 79 10.36 -6.56 1.16
C SER A 79 9.84 -5.80 2.38
N VAL A 80 8.76 -5.03 2.24
CA VAL A 80 8.06 -4.39 3.36
C VAL A 80 7.34 -5.43 4.21
N VAL A 81 6.59 -6.33 3.57
CA VAL A 81 5.86 -7.42 4.27
C VAL A 81 6.82 -8.34 5.01
N ALA A 82 8.02 -8.59 4.45
CA ALA A 82 9.07 -9.37 5.09
C ALA A 82 9.85 -8.61 6.20
N GLY A 83 9.52 -7.35 6.47
CA GLY A 83 10.19 -6.53 7.50
C GLY A 83 11.62 -6.09 7.16
N ARG A 84 12.05 -6.24 5.90
CA ARG A 84 13.40 -5.85 5.44
C ARG A 84 13.53 -4.36 5.10
N MET A 85 12.40 -3.67 4.93
CA MET A 85 12.34 -2.28 4.51
C MET A 85 11.09 -1.60 5.08
N ALA A 86 11.15 -0.30 5.37
CA ALA A 86 9.98 0.47 5.78
C ALA A 86 9.09 0.84 4.58
N LEU A 87 7.76 0.91 4.78
CA LEU A 87 6.80 1.18 3.68
C LEU A 87 7.09 2.50 2.94
N ASN A 88 7.52 3.54 3.65
CA ASN A 88 7.85 4.83 3.04
C ASN A 88 9.07 4.77 2.10
N GLN A 89 9.95 3.79 2.27
CA GLN A 89 11.10 3.56 1.39
C GLN A 89 10.73 2.77 0.12
N ALA A 90 9.56 2.11 0.13
CA ALA A 90 9.05 1.37 -1.01
C ALA A 90 8.23 2.22 -1.99
N CYS A 91 7.89 3.45 -1.61
CA CYS A 91 7.12 4.36 -2.45
C CYS A 91 8.01 5.01 -3.51
N VAL A 92 7.59 4.96 -4.78
CA VAL A 92 8.27 5.62 -5.90
C VAL A 92 7.35 6.68 -6.51
N PRO A 93 7.81 7.93 -6.73
CA PRO A 93 7.03 8.93 -7.45
C PRO A 93 6.80 8.51 -8.91
N TYR A 94 5.60 8.75 -9.42
CA TYR A 94 5.32 8.66 -10.86
C TYR A 94 5.70 10.01 -11.52
N PRO A 95 6.50 10.01 -12.61
CA PRO A 95 6.95 11.23 -13.28
C PRO A 95 5.84 12.00 -14.00
#